data_AF-A0A2V6SWM3-F1
#
_entry.id   AF-A0A2V6SWM3-F1
#
_cell.length_a   1.000
_cell.length_b   1.000
_cell.length_c   1.000
_cell.angle_alpha   90.00
_cell.angle_beta   90.00
_cell.angle_gamma   90.00
#
_symmetry.space_group_name_H-M   'P 1'
#
loop_
_entity.id
_entity.type
_entity.pdbx_description
1 polymer ?
#
loop_
_entity_poly.entity_id
_entity_poly.type
_entity_poly.pdbx_seq_one_letter_code
_entity_poly.pdbx_strand_id
1 'polypeptide(L)'
;MRLRAWLVNAFIVGHVVAIAAWSTPGPVQPAPLRALNRMIAPYMLRSGLWQGWDMFAPDPLAINVDVEAEVTFRDGSRVTWVFPRMEELSYVERYRKERYRKWRERVRGDAFRAAWPDTARYVARLHDRPDHPVAAVALMRRRGSRPGSRWSFPSTATGSSSTR
;
A
#
# COMPACT_ATOMS: atom_id res chain seq x y z
N MET A 1 -42.45 7.36 1.63
CA MET A 1 -41.76 6.05 1.76
C MET A 1 -40.97 5.63 0.53
N ARG A 2 -41.49 5.74 -0.70
CA ARG A 2 -40.81 5.24 -1.91
C ARG A 2 -39.53 5.99 -2.31
N LEU A 3 -39.50 7.33 -2.22
CA LEU A 3 -38.32 8.13 -2.63
C LEU A 3 -37.05 7.76 -1.86
N ARG A 4 -37.15 7.51 -0.54
CA ARG A 4 -36.01 7.06 0.28
C ARG A 4 -35.44 5.74 -0.22
N ALA A 5 -36.30 4.77 -0.55
CA ALA A 5 -35.87 3.47 -1.07
C ALA A 5 -35.18 3.62 -2.44
N TRP A 6 -35.70 4.48 -3.32
CA TRP A 6 -35.07 4.79 -4.60
C TRP A 6 -33.68 5.41 -4.44
N LEU A 7 -33.53 6.39 -3.55
CA LEU A 7 -32.23 7.03 -3.28
C LEU A 7 -31.21 6.05 -2.71
N VAL A 8 -31.63 5.20 -1.77
CA VAL A 8 -30.76 4.16 -1.19
C VAL A 8 -30.34 3.15 -2.25
N ASN A 9 -31.26 2.66 -3.08
CA ASN A 9 -30.93 1.72 -4.14
C ASN A 9 -30.01 2.35 -5.19
N ALA A 10 -30.26 3.61 -5.58
CA ALA A 10 -29.38 4.34 -6.49
C ALA A 10 -27.97 4.50 -5.91
N PHE A 11 -27.84 4.80 -4.61
CA PHE A 11 -26.57 4.84 -3.92
C PHE A 11 -25.85 3.48 -3.92
N ILE A 12 -26.57 2.40 -3.57
CA ILE A 12 -26.00 1.04 -3.54
C ILE A 12 -25.51 0.64 -4.93
N VAL A 13 -26.35 0.79 -5.95
CA VAL A 13 -26.00 0.43 -7.34
C VAL A 13 -24.80 1.26 -7.81
N GLY A 14 -24.83 2.58 -7.58
CA GLY A 14 -23.71 3.45 -7.92
C GLY A 14 -22.41 3.05 -7.21
N HIS A 15 -22.48 2.67 -5.94
CA HIS A 15 -21.32 2.25 -5.16
C HIS A 15 -20.78 0.89 -5.64
N VAL A 16 -21.64 -0.07 -5.93
CA VAL A 16 -21.25 -1.39 -6.48
C VAL A 16 -20.56 -1.23 -7.85
N VAL A 17 -21.09 -0.37 -8.72
CA VAL A 17 -20.45 -0.04 -10.01
C VAL A 17 -19.07 0.59 -9.79
N ALA A 18 -18.95 1.51 -8.82
CA ALA A 18 -17.67 2.11 -8.48
C ALA A 18 -16.65 1.07 -7.96
N ILE A 19 -17.09 0.10 -7.13
CA ILE A 19 -16.25 -1.01 -6.67
C ILE A 19 -15.80 -1.89 -7.85
N ALA A 20 -16.71 -2.24 -8.76
CA ALA A 20 -16.39 -3.06 -9.93
C ALA A 20 -15.36 -2.36 -10.84
N ALA A 21 -15.55 -1.06 -11.09
CA ALA A 21 -14.61 -0.25 -11.85
C ALA A 21 -13.22 -0.17 -11.19
N TRP A 22 -13.18 -0.05 -9.86
CA TRP A 22 -11.94 -0.01 -9.09
C TRP A 22 -11.23 -1.37 -9.02
N SER A 23 -11.98 -2.47 -9.08
CA SER A 23 -11.46 -3.84 -8.95
C SER A 23 -10.71 -4.34 -10.19
N THR A 24 -10.82 -3.63 -11.31
CA THR A 24 -10.17 -4.01 -12.57
C THR A 24 -8.66 -3.73 -12.49
N PRO A 25 -7.76 -4.68 -12.80
CA PRO A 25 -6.31 -4.46 -12.69
C PRO A 25 -5.80 -3.39 -13.65
N GLY A 26 -4.92 -2.51 -13.16
CA GLY A 26 -4.35 -1.39 -13.94
C GLY A 26 -3.84 -1.73 -15.35
N PRO A 27 -3.11 -2.84 -15.57
CA PRO A 27 -2.59 -3.22 -16.89
C PRO A 27 -3.67 -3.48 -17.95
N VAL A 28 -4.87 -3.89 -17.54
CA VAL A 28 -5.98 -4.22 -18.45
C VAL A 28 -7.07 -3.16 -18.48
N GLN A 29 -6.94 -2.06 -17.71
CA GLN A 29 -7.96 -1.01 -17.69
C GLN A 29 -7.95 -0.20 -19.00
N PRO A 30 -9.07 -0.12 -19.74
CA PRO A 30 -9.18 0.78 -20.89
C PRO A 30 -9.18 2.26 -20.45
N ALA A 31 -8.80 3.17 -21.35
CA ALA A 31 -8.71 4.62 -21.08
C ALA A 31 -9.95 5.24 -20.38
N PRO A 32 -11.21 4.97 -20.80
CA PRO A 32 -12.38 5.52 -20.12
C PRO A 32 -12.50 5.05 -18.67
N LEU A 33 -12.15 3.79 -18.39
CA LEU A 33 -12.21 3.25 -17.03
C LEU A 33 -11.16 3.92 -16.12
N ARG A 34 -9.97 4.22 -16.65
CA ARG A 34 -8.95 4.98 -15.93
C ARG A 34 -9.41 6.40 -15.60
N ALA A 35 -10.10 7.06 -16.53
CA ALA A 35 -10.66 8.39 -16.30
C ALA A 35 -11.76 8.36 -15.23
N LEU A 36 -12.67 7.38 -15.28
CA LEU A 36 -13.68 7.16 -14.26
C LEU A 36 -13.04 6.93 -12.89
N ASN A 37 -12.03 6.06 -12.80
CA ASN A 37 -11.30 5.77 -11.56
C ASN A 37 -10.63 7.01 -10.96
N ARG A 38 -10.05 7.90 -11.78
CA ARG A 38 -9.52 9.18 -11.29
C ARG A 38 -10.59 10.09 -10.71
N MET A 39 -11.78 10.11 -11.32
CA MET A 39 -12.91 10.92 -10.86
C MET A 39 -13.47 10.41 -9.52
N ILE A 40 -13.62 9.09 -9.37
CA ILE A 40 -14.16 8.48 -8.13
C ILE A 40 -13.11 8.29 -7.03
N ALA A 41 -11.81 8.44 -7.33
CA ALA A 41 -10.72 8.20 -6.39
C ALA A 41 -10.85 8.96 -5.07
N PRO A 42 -11.19 10.26 -5.02
CA PRO A 42 -11.33 10.97 -3.74
C PRO A 42 -12.41 10.36 -2.84
N TYR A 43 -13.55 9.96 -3.43
CA TYR A 43 -14.65 9.32 -2.72
C TYR A 43 -14.28 7.92 -2.22
N MET A 44 -13.68 7.11 -3.11
CA MET A 44 -13.25 5.75 -2.80
C MET A 44 -12.18 5.73 -1.69
N LEU A 45 -11.17 6.60 -1.80
CA LEU A 45 -10.07 6.69 -0.83
C LEU A 45 -10.54 7.22 0.53
N ARG A 46 -11.47 8.19 0.55
CA ARG A 46 -11.97 8.78 1.80
C ARG A 46 -12.96 7.86 2.53
N SER A 47 -13.78 7.14 1.80
CA SER A 47 -14.68 6.14 2.40
C SER A 47 -13.94 4.88 2.84
N GLY A 48 -12.78 4.57 2.22
CA GLY A 48 -12.02 3.36 2.50
C GLY A 48 -12.70 2.08 2.00
N LEU A 49 -13.76 2.20 1.22
CA LEU A 49 -14.59 1.09 0.73
C LEU A 49 -14.12 0.52 -0.62
N TRP A 50 -12.93 0.92 -1.08
CA TRP A 50 -12.35 0.42 -2.30
C TRP A 50 -11.82 -1.02 -2.13
N GLN A 51 -11.85 -1.81 -3.20
CA GLN A 51 -11.39 -3.20 -3.23
C GLN A 51 -10.34 -3.37 -4.33
N GLY A 52 -9.16 -3.89 -4.01
CA GLY A 52 -8.10 -4.11 -4.99
C GLY A 52 -7.69 -5.58 -5.02
N TRP A 53 -7.79 -6.20 -6.20
CA TRP A 53 -7.51 -7.63 -6.43
C TRP A 53 -6.23 -7.89 -7.23
N ASP A 54 -5.36 -6.88 -7.34
CA ASP A 54 -4.14 -6.93 -8.16
C ASP A 54 -3.16 -8.05 -7.77
N MET A 55 -3.29 -8.65 -6.59
CA MET A 55 -2.44 -9.78 -6.16
C MET A 55 -2.65 -11.06 -7.01
N PHE A 56 -3.76 -11.14 -7.73
CA PHE A 56 -4.09 -12.25 -8.64
C PHE A 56 -3.92 -11.84 -10.12
N ALA A 57 -3.37 -10.65 -10.39
CA ALA A 57 -3.09 -10.24 -11.75
C ALA A 57 -1.94 -11.09 -12.34
N PRO A 58 -1.91 -11.31 -13.67
CA PRO A 58 -0.87 -12.10 -14.32
C PRO A 58 0.55 -11.58 -14.09
N ASP A 59 0.70 -10.28 -13.83
CA ASP A 59 1.97 -9.60 -13.55
C ASP A 59 1.93 -8.98 -12.14
N PRO A 60 2.21 -9.76 -11.09
CA PRO A 60 2.23 -9.25 -9.73
C PRO A 60 3.41 -8.30 -9.52
N LEU A 61 3.21 -7.34 -8.63
CA LEU A 61 4.17 -6.27 -8.40
C LEU A 61 5.53 -6.80 -7.89
N ALA A 62 6.56 -6.80 -8.74
CA ALA A 62 7.87 -7.36 -8.43
C ALA A 62 8.80 -6.43 -7.59
N ILE A 63 8.35 -5.23 -7.21
CA ILE A 63 9.20 -4.21 -6.58
C ILE A 63 9.00 -4.13 -5.05
N ASN A 64 10.10 -4.16 -4.31
CA ASN A 64 10.13 -3.75 -2.90
C ASN A 64 10.48 -2.26 -2.84
N VAL A 65 9.47 -1.43 -2.57
CA VAL A 65 9.66 0.00 -2.31
C VAL A 65 9.27 0.25 -0.87
N ASP A 66 10.25 0.69 -0.08
CA ASP A 66 10.03 1.09 1.30
C ASP A 66 9.77 2.60 1.38
N VAL A 67 9.02 2.97 2.41
CA VAL A 67 8.77 4.36 2.78
C VAL A 67 9.40 4.55 4.15
N GLU A 68 10.12 5.63 4.32
CA GLU A 68 10.71 6.04 5.60
C GLU A 68 10.24 7.47 5.89
N ALA A 69 10.26 7.86 7.16
CA ALA A 69 9.96 9.23 7.57
C ALA A 69 11.15 9.82 8.32
N GLU A 70 11.71 10.91 7.82
CA GLU A 70 12.73 11.69 8.53
C GLU A 70 12.01 12.74 9.39
N VAL A 71 12.20 12.65 10.70
CA VAL A 71 11.65 13.59 11.68
C VAL A 71 12.78 14.53 12.08
N THR A 72 12.56 15.83 11.91
CA THR A 72 13.47 16.89 12.35
C THR A 72 12.87 17.57 13.58
N PHE A 73 13.67 17.69 14.63
CA PHE A 73 13.28 18.33 15.88
C PHE A 73 13.72 19.80 15.92
N ARG A 74 13.22 20.57 16.90
CA ARG A 74 13.54 22.00 17.04
C ARG A 74 15.00 22.30 17.37
N ASP A 75 15.69 21.38 18.03
CA ASP A 75 17.13 21.47 18.32
C ASP A 75 18.00 21.20 17.07
N GLY A 76 17.39 20.80 15.96
CA GLY A 76 18.06 20.45 14.71
C GLY A 76 18.47 18.98 14.60
N SER A 77 18.27 18.17 15.65
CA SER A 77 18.52 16.73 15.57
C SER A 77 17.45 16.02 14.72
N ARG A 78 17.80 14.84 14.21
CA ARG A 78 16.99 14.10 13.25
C ARG A 78 16.90 12.64 13.64
N VAL A 79 15.72 12.06 13.45
CA VAL A 79 15.51 10.62 13.62
C VAL A 79 14.78 10.05 12.40
N THR A 80 15.21 8.90 11.93
CA THR A 80 14.55 8.18 10.85
C THR A 80 13.59 7.16 11.44
N TRP A 81 12.30 7.35 11.19
CA TRP A 81 11.27 6.38 11.50
C TRP A 81 11.04 5.44 10.32
N VAL A 82 11.04 4.15 10.61
CA VAL A 82 10.84 3.08 9.63
C VAL A 82 9.58 2.31 9.99
N PHE A 83 8.78 1.94 8.98
CA PHE A 83 7.64 1.06 9.19
C PHE A 83 8.10 -0.31 9.72
N PRO A 84 7.31 -0.99 10.58
CA PRO A 84 7.63 -2.33 11.03
C PRO A 84 7.83 -3.29 9.84
N ARG A 85 8.97 -3.98 9.81
CA ARG A 85 9.30 -4.96 8.78
C ARG A 85 8.80 -6.33 9.20
N MET A 86 7.84 -6.89 8.46
CA MET A 86 7.18 -8.15 8.84
C MET A 86 8.13 -9.35 8.88
N GLU A 87 9.26 -9.27 8.19
CA GLU A 87 10.32 -10.30 8.18
C GLU A 87 11.11 -10.35 9.50
N GLU A 88 11.14 -9.25 10.27
CA GLU A 88 11.94 -9.09 11.48
C GLU A 88 11.11 -9.30 12.76
N LEU A 89 9.81 -9.60 12.63
CA LEU A 89 8.86 -9.68 13.75
C LEU A 89 8.50 -11.13 14.10
N SER A 90 8.20 -11.39 15.37
CA SER A 90 7.60 -12.66 15.81
C SER A 90 6.19 -12.86 15.22
N TYR A 91 5.68 -14.10 15.21
CA TYR A 91 4.36 -14.41 14.64
C TYR A 91 3.21 -13.58 15.22
N VAL A 92 3.19 -13.39 16.55
CA VAL A 92 2.14 -12.62 17.23
C VAL A 92 2.25 -11.13 16.89
N GLU A 93 3.47 -10.60 16.86
CA GLU A 93 3.69 -9.20 16.50
C GLU A 93 3.36 -8.94 15.03
N ARG A 94 3.71 -9.88 14.14
CA ARG A 94 3.39 -9.81 12.72
C ARG A 94 1.88 -9.76 12.52
N TYR A 95 1.12 -10.61 13.20
CA TYR A 95 -0.35 -10.57 13.14
C TYR A 95 -0.91 -9.21 13.59
N ARG A 96 -0.43 -8.67 14.72
CA ARG A 96 -0.86 -7.35 15.23
C ARG A 96 -0.45 -6.19 14.33
N LYS A 97 0.73 -6.29 13.69
CA LYS A 97 1.33 -5.21 12.90
C LYS A 97 1.04 -5.32 11.40
N GLU A 98 0.35 -6.36 10.93
CA GLU A 98 0.05 -6.60 9.52
C GLU A 98 -0.63 -5.40 8.83
N ARG A 99 -1.45 -4.64 9.58
CA ARG A 99 -2.07 -3.40 9.10
C ARG A 99 -1.03 -2.35 8.67
N TYR A 100 0.12 -2.27 9.34
CA TYR A 100 1.21 -1.37 8.98
C TYR A 100 1.89 -1.77 7.66
N ARG A 101 1.96 -3.08 7.35
CA ARG A 101 2.47 -3.54 6.05
C ARG A 101 1.59 -3.02 4.92
N LYS A 102 0.27 -3.21 5.05
CA LYS A 102 -0.71 -2.71 4.07
C LYS A 102 -0.69 -1.20 3.93
N TRP A 103 -0.52 -0.49 5.05
CA TRP A 103 -0.40 0.97 5.03
C TRP A 103 0.86 1.43 4.28
N ARG A 104 2.02 0.84 4.59
CA ARG A 104 3.29 1.10 3.89
C ARG A 104 3.16 0.89 2.38
N GLU A 105 2.54 -0.22 1.97
CA GLU A 105 2.31 -0.54 0.55
C GLU A 105 1.46 0.50 -0.18
N ARG A 106 0.59 1.21 0.53
CA ARG A 106 -0.32 2.22 -0.02
C ARG A 106 0.35 3.59 -0.06
N VAL A 107 0.95 4.04 1.04
CA VAL A 107 1.61 5.35 1.16
C VAL A 107 2.71 5.55 0.12
N ARG A 108 3.40 4.48 -0.32
CA ARG A 108 4.43 4.57 -1.35
C ARG A 108 3.94 5.13 -2.70
N GLY A 109 2.65 4.94 -3.02
CA GLY A 109 2.08 5.24 -4.33
C GLY A 109 1.47 6.63 -4.38
N ASP A 110 1.68 7.35 -5.49
CA ASP A 110 1.14 8.70 -5.69
C ASP A 110 -0.41 8.72 -5.69
N ALA A 111 -1.04 7.59 -6.02
CA ALA A 111 -2.48 7.41 -5.90
C ALA A 111 -3.00 7.62 -4.46
N PHE A 112 -2.16 7.44 -3.45
CA PHE A 112 -2.49 7.61 -2.03
C PHE A 112 -1.88 8.89 -1.45
N ARG A 113 -1.49 9.87 -2.28
CA ARG A 113 -0.92 11.15 -1.82
C ARG A 113 -1.78 11.88 -0.78
N ALA A 114 -3.10 11.69 -0.83
CA ALA A 114 -4.04 12.27 0.12
C ALA A 114 -3.80 11.80 1.56
N ALA A 115 -3.20 10.63 1.75
CA ALA A 115 -2.87 10.08 3.06
C ALA A 115 -1.49 10.53 3.58
N TRP A 116 -0.66 11.19 2.76
CA TRP A 116 0.68 11.61 3.17
C TRP A 116 0.69 12.62 4.31
N PRO A 117 -0.15 13.68 4.31
CA PRO A 117 -0.19 14.62 5.43
C PRO A 117 -0.61 13.94 6.73
N ASP A 118 -1.57 13.02 6.68
CA ASP A 118 -2.04 12.29 7.86
C ASP A 118 -1.00 11.30 8.37
N THR A 119 -0.24 10.68 7.45
CA THR A 119 0.92 9.84 7.79
C THR A 119 2.01 10.65 8.48
N ALA A 120 2.36 11.82 7.93
CA ALA A 120 3.34 12.72 8.54
C ALA A 120 2.89 13.18 9.93
N ARG A 121 1.61 13.56 10.10
CA ARG A 121 1.04 13.92 11.41
C ARG A 121 1.07 12.76 12.41
N TYR A 122 0.78 11.54 11.96
CA TYR A 122 0.88 10.36 12.81
C TYR A 122 2.32 10.14 13.30
N VAL A 123 3.30 10.23 12.40
CA VAL A 123 4.72 10.09 12.74
C VAL A 123 5.16 11.22 13.68
N ALA A 124 4.71 12.45 13.44
CA ALA A 124 4.97 13.58 14.33
C ALA A 124 4.45 13.29 15.75
N ARG A 125 3.18 12.87 15.90
CA ARG A 125 2.60 12.51 17.21
C ARG A 125 3.32 11.37 17.93
N LEU A 126 3.98 10.47 17.20
CA LEU A 126 4.73 9.37 17.80
C LEU A 126 6.03 9.84 18.45
N HIS A 127 6.63 10.93 17.93
CA HIS A 127 7.92 11.46 18.37
C HIS A 127 7.81 12.79 19.11
N ASP A 128 6.62 13.40 19.14
CA ASP A 128 6.39 14.67 19.82
C ASP A 128 6.49 14.47 21.33
N ARG A 129 7.45 15.17 21.94
CA ARG A 129 7.65 15.19 23.38
C ARG A 129 7.86 16.63 23.87
N PRO A 130 7.40 17.00 25.08
CA PRO A 130 7.53 18.38 25.58
C PRO A 130 8.97 18.89 25.66
N ASP A 131 9.91 18.01 25.96
CA ASP A 131 11.36 18.23 26.01
C ASP A 131 12.01 18.29 24.62
N HIS A 132 11.36 17.68 23.62
CA HIS A 132 11.95 17.48 22.30
C HIS A 132 10.91 17.59 21.16
N PRO A 133 10.33 18.78 20.93
CA PRO A 133 9.21 18.95 20.01
C PRO A 133 9.62 18.77 18.55
N VAL A 134 8.72 18.17 17.77
CA VAL A 134 8.92 17.95 16.33
C VAL A 134 8.73 19.25 15.55
N ALA A 135 9.69 19.59 14.70
CA ALA A 135 9.65 20.77 13.82
C ALA A 135 9.13 20.42 12.41
N ALA A 136 9.57 19.30 11.84
CA ALA A 136 9.17 18.87 10.51
C ALA A 136 9.23 17.35 10.34
N VAL A 137 8.43 16.82 9.42
CA VAL A 137 8.45 15.41 9.02
C VAL A 137 8.46 15.32 7.50
N ALA A 138 9.46 14.64 6.94
CA ALA A 138 9.59 14.37 5.52
C ALA A 138 9.39 12.88 5.23
N LEU A 139 8.46 12.55 4.33
CA LEU A 139 8.28 11.18 3.85
C LEU A 139 9.20 10.91 2.65
N MET A 140 10.04 9.89 2.77
CA MET A 140 11.03 9.51 1.77
C MET A 140 10.70 8.13 1.20
N ARG A 141 10.90 7.96 -0.10
CA ARG A 141 10.76 6.66 -0.77
C ARG A 141 12.14 6.08 -1.01
N ARG A 142 12.44 4.94 -0.39
CA ARG A 142 13.69 4.21 -0.61
C ARG A 142 13.38 2.99 -1.49
N ARG A 143 14.02 2.92 -2.66
CA ARG A 143 13.99 1.69 -3.47
C ARG A 143 15.08 0.77 -2.96
N GLY A 144 14.73 -0.42 -2.50
CA GLY A 144 15.69 -1.47 -2.19
C GLY A 144 15.92 -2.34 -3.41
N SER A 145 17.17 -2.53 -3.82
CA SER A 145 17.55 -3.66 -4.68
C SER A 145 17.57 -4.92 -3.83
N ARG A 146 16.80 -5.96 -4.21
CA ARG A 146 16.94 -7.29 -3.59
C ARG A 146 18.37 -7.79 -3.81
N PRO A 147 19.05 -8.40 -2.83
CA PRO A 147 20.06 -9.40 -3.17
C PRO A 147 19.35 -10.47 -3.98
N GLY A 148 19.89 -10.83 -5.15
CA GLY A 148 19.28 -11.78 -6.08
C GLY A 148 18.75 -13.01 -5.35
N SER A 149 17.50 -13.39 -5.64
CA SER A 149 16.88 -14.60 -5.09
C SER A 149 17.74 -15.80 -5.43
N ARG A 150 18.51 -16.28 -4.46
CA ARG A 150 19.30 -17.51 -4.55
C ARG A 150 18.40 -18.72 -4.33
N TRP A 151 17.29 -18.77 -5.06
CA TRP A 151 16.46 -19.96 -5.18
C TRP A 151 16.84 -20.66 -6.48
N SER A 152 17.89 -21.47 -6.41
CA SER A 152 18.15 -22.47 -7.43
C SER A 152 17.13 -23.58 -7.22
N PHE A 153 16.14 -23.71 -8.10
CA PHE A 153 15.39 -24.94 -8.18
C PHE A 153 16.39 -26.06 -8.46
N PRO A 154 16.33 -27.22 -7.78
CA PRO A 154 17.10 -28.37 -8.22
C PRO A 154 16.64 -28.67 -9.64
N SER A 155 17.55 -28.54 -10.62
CA SER A 155 17.30 -29.09 -11.94
C SER A 155 16.99 -30.55 -11.72
N THR A 156 15.77 -30.97 -12.04
CA THR A 156 15.42 -32.39 -12.13
C THR A 156 16.43 -33.02 -13.06
N ALA A 157 17.39 -33.75 -12.47
CA ALA A 157 18.32 -34.58 -13.21
C ALA A 157 17.47 -35.59 -13.97
N THR A 158 17.26 -35.33 -15.25
CA THR A 158 16.72 -36.32 -16.17
C THR A 158 17.77 -37.43 -16.21
N GLY A 159 17.47 -38.54 -15.52
CA GLY A 159 18.26 -39.75 -15.60
C GLY A 159 18.33 -40.20 -17.06
N SER A 160 19.49 -40.04 -17.68
CA SER A 160 19.80 -40.73 -18.93
C SER A 160 20.07 -42.19 -18.57
N SER A 161 19.09 -43.03 -18.90
CA SER A 161 19.21 -44.48 -18.92
C SER A 161 20.41 -44.91 -19.77
N SER A 162 21.36 -45.59 -19.11
CA SER A 162 22.41 -46.39 -19.72
C SER A 162 21.78 -47.43 -20.65
N THR A 163 22.16 -47.42 -21.92
CA THR A 163 22.06 -48.56 -22.83
C THR A 163 23.45 -48.85 -23.37
N ARG A 164 24.07 -49.90 -22.80
CA ARG A 164 24.86 -50.93 -23.49
C ARG A 164 25.09 -52.08 -22.53
#